data_AF-A0A1J9YZW4-F1
#
_entry.id   AF-A0A1J9YZW4-F1
#
_cell.length_a   1.000
_cell.length_b   1.000
_cell.length_c   1.000
_cell.angle_alpha   90.00
_cell.angle_beta   90.00
_cell.angle_gamma   90.00
#
_symmetry.space_group_name_H-M   'P 1'
#
loop_
_entity.id
_entity.type
_entity.pdbx_description
1 polymer ?
#
loop_
_entity_poly.entity_id
_entity_poly.type
_entity_poly.pdbx_seq_one_letter_code
_entity_poly.pdbx_strand_id
1 'polypeptide(L)' 'MRRRNTQAFTFLAWTSFVCALSGMLIGIYTLDETLSVKGYYLLGTLFLTMSCFVLQKTIRDNEEDNERFPKNKPLDKE' A
#
# COMPACT_ATOMS: atom_id res chain seq x y z
N MET A 1 7.33 -23.23 2.02
CA MET A 1 6.92 -21.88 1.57
C MET A 1 8.19 -21.07 1.29
N ARG A 2 8.58 -20.89 0.02
CA ARG A 2 9.81 -20.15 -0.36
C ARG A 2 9.55 -18.65 -0.18
N ARG A 3 10.27 -17.98 0.72
CA ARG A 3 10.13 -16.52 0.88
C ARG A 3 10.62 -15.84 -0.40
N ARG A 4 9.71 -15.13 -1.10
CA ARG A 4 10.03 -14.37 -2.33
C ARG A 4 10.96 -13.18 -2.05
N ASN A 5 10.90 -12.63 -0.83
CA ASN A 5 11.62 -11.42 -0.44
C ASN A 5 12.69 -11.70 0.62
N THR A 6 13.90 -11.18 0.39
CA THR A 6 14.99 -11.15 1.36
C THR A 6 14.66 -10.16 2.49
N GLN A 7 15.17 -10.41 3.70
CA GLN A 7 14.99 -9.52 4.86
C GLN A 7 15.36 -8.05 4.55
N ALA A 8 16.38 -7.81 3.72
CA ALA A 8 16.79 -6.48 3.29
C ALA A 8 15.68 -5.71 2.54
N PHE A 9 14.93 -6.38 1.64
CA PHE A 9 13.85 -5.74 0.90
C PHE A 9 12.65 -5.42 1.80
N THR A 10 12.34 -6.29 2.75
CA THR A 10 11.31 -6.02 3.76
C THR A 10 11.67 -4.83 4.63
N PHE A 11 12.94 -4.74 5.06
CA PHE A 11 13.43 -3.59 5.81
C PHE A 11 13.33 -2.29 5.00
N LEU A 12 13.84 -2.29 3.76
CA LEU A 12 13.79 -1.13 2.87
C LEU A 12 12.36 -0.62 2.66
N ALA A 13 11.40 -1.51 2.45
CA ALA A 13 9.99 -1.14 2.25
C ALA A 13 9.38 -0.48 3.50
N TRP A 14 9.66 -1.00 4.69
CA TRP A 14 9.19 -0.41 5.93
C TRP A 14 9.86 0.93 6.23
N THR A 15 11.17 1.02 6.03
CA THR A 15 11.91 2.27 6.24
C THR A 15 11.45 3.35 5.29
N SER A 16 11.27 3.06 4.00
CA SER A 16 10.80 4.05 3.03
C SER A 16 9.39 4.54 3.33
N PHE A 17 8.49 3.65 3.75
CA PHE A 17 7.14 4.01 4.18
C PHE A 17 7.16 4.93 5.41
N VAL A 18 7.92 4.58 6.45
CA VAL A 18 8.04 5.40 7.66
C VAL A 18 8.65 6.76 7.35
N CYS A 19 9.72 6.80 6.55
CA CYS A 19 10.33 8.05 6.11
C CYS A 19 9.33 8.93 5.36
N ALA A 20 8.60 8.39 4.39
CA ALA A 20 7.60 9.16 3.63
C ALA A 20 6.47 9.69 4.53
N LEU A 21 5.93 8.84 5.41
CA LEU A 21 4.85 9.23 6.33
C LEU A 21 5.33 10.31 7.32
N SER A 22 6.53 10.15 7.87
CA SER A 22 7.13 11.15 8.76
C SER A 22 7.37 12.49 8.05
N GLY A 23 7.85 12.48 6.81
CA GLY A 23 8.04 13.68 6.01
C GLY A 23 6.75 14.43 5.78
N MET A 24 5.66 13.71 5.49
CA MET A 24 4.33 14.31 5.33
C MET A 24 3.82 14.93 6.64
N LEU A 25 3.96 14.23 7.77
CA LEU A 25 3.55 14.75 9.08
C LEU A 25 4.35 15.99 9.49
N ILE A 26 5.67 15.99 9.25
CA ILE A 26 6.54 17.15 9.49
C ILE A 26 6.13 18.33 8.60
N GLY A 27 5.81 18.06 7.33
CA GLY A 27 5.31 19.08 6.40
C GLY A 27 4.01 19.72 6.89
N ILE A 28 3.03 18.92 7.33
CA ILE A 28 1.77 19.43 7.88
C ILE A 28 2.00 20.20 9.19
N TYR A 29 2.93 19.74 10.04
CA TYR A 29 3.26 20.42 11.29
C TYR A 29 3.87 21.81 11.04
N THR A 30 4.79 21.90 10.08
CA THR A 30 5.53 23.12 9.73
C THR A 30 4.69 24.12 8.95
N LEU A 31 3.64 23.67 8.28
CA LEU A 31 2.74 24.53 7.51
C LEU A 31 2.10 25.58 8.43
N ASP A 32 2.18 26.87 8.10
CA ASP A 32 1.59 27.94 8.91
C ASP A 32 0.19 28.29 8.42
N GLU A 33 -0.75 27.38 8.70
CA GLU A 33 -2.13 27.48 8.23
C GLU A 33 -3.14 27.17 9.34
N THR A 34 -4.38 27.58 9.10
CA THR A 34 -5.49 27.35 10.04
C THR A 34 -5.67 25.85 10.32
N LEU A 35 -6.04 25.50 11.56
CA LEU A 35 -6.19 24.11 12.01
C LEU A 35 -7.13 23.28 11.09
N SER A 36 -8.18 23.91 10.55
CA SER A 36 -9.11 23.28 9.61
C SER A 36 -8.42 22.82 8.32
N VAL A 37 -7.49 23.62 7.79
CA VAL A 37 -6.72 23.30 6.57
C VAL A 37 -5.70 22.20 6.85
N LYS A 38 -5.00 22.27 7.99
CA LYS A 38 -4.11 21.18 8.45
C LYS A 38 -4.86 19.86 8.61
N GLY A 39 -6.04 19.91 9.21
CA GLY A 39 -6.92 18.75 9.38
C GLY A 39 -7.34 18.13 8.06
N TYR A 40 -7.68 18.95 7.05
CA TYR A 40 -8.00 18.48 5.70
C TYR A 40 -6.83 17.70 5.07
N TYR A 41 -5.60 18.23 5.13
CA TYR A 41 -4.41 17.55 4.61
C TYR A 41 -4.08 16.25 5.37
N LEU A 42 -4.26 16.24 6.69
CA LEU A 42 -4.03 15.06 7.51
C LEU A 42 -5.02 13.94 7.18
N LEU A 43 -6.31 14.26 7.09
CA LEU A 43 -7.35 13.32 6.67
C LEU A 43 -7.09 12.81 5.25
N GLY A 44 -6.78 13.69 4.31
CA GLY A 44 -6.46 13.31 2.93
C GLY A 44 -5.27 12.35 2.86
N THR A 45 -4.21 12.60 3.64
CA THR A 45 -3.04 11.72 3.74
C THR A 45 -3.42 10.34 4.27
N LEU A 46 -4.23 10.28 5.33
CA LEU A 46 -4.68 9.04 5.94
C LEU A 46 -5.55 8.22 4.98
N PHE A 47 -6.56 8.85 4.37
CA PHE A 47 -7.45 8.19 3.41
C PHE A 47 -6.70 7.69 2.18
N LEU A 48 -5.83 8.52 1.60
CA LEU A 48 -5.02 8.13 0.43
C LEU A 48 -4.11 6.94 0.75
N THR A 49 -3.45 6.96 1.92
CA THR A 49 -2.57 5.87 2.36
C THR A 49 -3.34 4.56 2.51
N MET A 50 -4.52 4.60 3.17
CA MET A 50 -5.37 3.43 3.32
C MET A 50 -5.88 2.91 1.97
N SER A 51 -6.32 3.79 1.08
CA SER A 51 -6.75 3.43 -0.29
C SER A 51 -5.64 2.73 -1.06
N CYS A 52 -4.39 3.23 -1.00
CA CYS A 52 -3.24 2.57 -1.60
C CYS A 52 -3.00 1.16 -1.03
N PHE A 53 -3.13 0.96 0.28
CA PHE A 53 -2.97 -0.36 0.88
C PHE A 53 -4.07 -1.35 0.53
N VAL A 54 -5.31 -0.88 0.34
CA VAL A 54 -6.40 -1.73 -0.14
C VAL A 54 -6.15 -2.09 -1.59
N LEU A 55 -5.81 -1.11 -2.43
CA LEU A 55 -5.50 -1.32 -3.84
C LEU A 55 -4.37 -2.32 -4.05
N GLN A 56 -3.27 -2.19 -3.31
CA GLN A 56 -2.14 -3.13 -3.37
C GLN A 56 -2.56 -4.57 -2.99
N LYS A 57 -3.42 -4.74 -1.98
CA LYS A 57 -3.95 -6.05 -1.61
C LYS A 57 -4.81 -6.60 -2.74
N THR A 58 -5.77 -5.81 -3.24
CA THR A 58 -6.65 -6.24 -4.33
C THR A 58 -5.89 -6.65 -5.59
N ILE A 59 -4.85 -5.90 -5.98
CA ILE A 59 -4.01 -6.26 -7.13
C ILE A 59 -3.29 -7.58 -6.89
N ARG A 60 -2.63 -7.74 -5.74
CA ARG A 60 -1.93 -8.99 -5.39
C ARG A 60 -2.88 -10.17 -5.34
N ASP A 61 -4.04 -10.00 -4.71
CA ASP A 61 -5.02 -11.07 -4.57
C ASP A 61 -5.59 -11.46 -5.95
N ASN A 62 -5.81 -10.51 -6.86
CA ASN A 62 -6.18 -10.79 -8.26
C ASN A 62 -5.06 -11.52 -9.06
N GLU A 63 -3.80 -11.21 -8.80
CA GLU A 63 -2.66 -11.93 -9.40
C GLU A 63 -2.60 -13.37 -8.90
N GLU A 64 -2.74 -13.59 -7.60
CA GLU A 64 -2.79 -14.94 -7.00
C GLU A 64 -3.98 -15.77 -7.50
N ASP A 65 -5.15 -15.15 -7.68
CA ASP A 65 -6.35 -15.80 -8.23
C ASP A 65 -6.16 -16.23 -9.69
N ASN A 66 -5.53 -15.39 -10.53
CA ASN A 66 -5.22 -15.74 -11.91
C ASN A 66 -4.22 -16.90 -12.01
N GLU A 67 -3.25 -16.99 -11.10
CA GLU A 67 -2.29 -18.10 -11.03
C GLU A 67 -2.96 -19.41 -10.57
N ARG A 68 -3.87 -19.33 -9.58
CA ARG A 68 -4.57 -20.51 -9.02
C ARG A 68 -5.69 -21.02 -9.91
N PHE A 69 -6.43 -20.13 -10.56
CA PHE A 69 -7.55 -20.44 -11.45
C PHE A 69 -7.31 -19.83 -12.82
N PRO A 70 -6.36 -20.37 -13.60
CA PRO A 70 -6.10 -19.86 -14.93
C PRO A 70 -7.37 -20.00 -15.77
N LYS A 71 -7.93 -18.88 -16.24
CA LYS A 71 -9.13 -18.78 -17.09
C LYS A 71 -9.10 -19.65 -18.35
N ASN A 72 -7.94 -20.23 -18.68
CA ASN A 72 -7.62 -20.86 -19.95
C ASN A 72 -7.46 -22.38 -19.83
N LYS A 73 -7.68 -22.97 -18.64
CA LYS A 73 -7.68 -24.42 -18.50
C LYS A 73 -9.02 -24.94 -19.04
N PRO A 74 -9.07 -25.74 -20.12
CA PRO A 74 -10.31 -26.44 -20.44
C PRO A 74 -10.66 -27.27 -19.20
N LEU A 75 -11.94 -27.23 -18.78
CA LEU A 75 -12.48 -28.18 -17.82
C LEU A 75 -12.30 -29.55 -18.47
N ASP A 76 -11.19 -30.22 -18.18
CA ASP A 76 -11.00 -31.59 -18.56
C ASP A 76 -12.11 -32.38 -17.86
N LYS A 77 -12.97 -32.95 -18.72
CA LYS A 77 -14.03 -33.88 -18.37
C LYS A 77 -13.41 -34.96 -17.48
N GLU A 78 -14.04 -35.21 -16.34
CA GLU A 78 -13.74 -36.36 -15.49
C GLU A 78 -13.74 -37.68 -16.28
#